data_AF-A0A7I9ZEU9-F1
#
_entry.id   AF-A0A7I9ZEU9-F1
#
_cell.length_a   1.000
_cell.length_b   1.000
_cell.length_c   1.000
_cell.angle_alpha   90.00
_cell.angle_beta   90.00
_cell.angle_gamma   90.00
#
_symmetry.space_group_name_H-M   'P 1'
#
loop_
_entity.id
_entity.type
_entity.pdbx_description
1 polymer ?
#
loop_
_entity_poly.entity_id
_entity_poly.type
_entity_poly.pdbx_seq_one_letter_code
_entity_poly.pdbx_strand_id
1 'polypeptide(L)'
;MRGVCARTGLNDRYFYEDFKTREDLLVAAWDGVRDMLGEVSALFDERVDRPPIETITAAIAIVVDRIARDPGRAHILLAQHVGSSPLQDRRAVALQEATQLVVEQAGHISERRRRDGPSYGHFGCGGVRRSHHGLALRFARGDRKEVVAHEPTG
;
A
#
# COMPACT_ATOMS: atom_id res chain seq x y z
N MET A 1 -0.45 11.18 26.29
CA MET A 1 0.88 10.59 26.55
C MET A 1 0.83 9.45 27.56
N ARG A 2 0.18 9.59 28.75
CA ARG A 2 0.09 8.50 29.76
C ARG A 2 -0.30 7.10 29.23
N GLY A 3 -1.31 7.02 28.35
CA GLY A 3 -1.70 5.73 27.75
C GLY A 3 -0.67 5.12 26.78
N VAL A 4 0.23 5.94 26.21
CA VAL A 4 1.37 5.45 25.41
C VAL A 4 2.46 4.94 26.35
N CYS A 5 2.86 5.72 27.36
CA CYS A 5 3.89 5.34 28.33
C CYS A 5 3.52 4.05 29.08
N ALA A 6 2.25 3.89 29.46
CA ALA A 6 1.75 2.67 30.10
C ALA A 6 1.85 1.42 29.20
N ARG A 7 1.77 1.59 27.87
CA ARG A 7 1.86 0.49 26.89
C ARG A 7 3.29 0.20 26.44
N THR A 8 4.16 1.21 26.43
CA THR A 8 5.55 1.09 25.97
C THR A 8 6.52 0.78 27.12
N GLY A 9 6.10 0.94 28.37
CA GLY A 9 6.97 0.78 29.55
C GLY A 9 8.05 1.86 29.64
N LEU A 10 7.94 2.92 28.83
CA LEU A 10 8.90 4.02 28.82
C LEU A 10 8.63 4.97 29.98
N ASN A 11 9.72 5.48 30.57
CA ASN A 11 9.65 6.50 31.61
C ASN A 11 9.12 7.81 31.01
N ASP A 12 8.09 8.38 31.65
CA ASP A 12 7.46 9.65 31.25
C ASP A 12 8.50 10.75 30.98
N ARG A 13 9.60 10.80 31.73
CA ARG A 13 10.64 11.82 31.56
C ARG A 13 11.28 11.80 30.16
N TYR A 14 11.73 10.64 29.69
CA TYR A 14 12.35 10.53 28.36
C TYR A 14 11.34 10.79 27.26
N PHE A 15 10.09 10.38 27.47
CA PHE A 15 9.03 10.58 26.49
C PHE A 15 8.69 12.05 26.26
N TYR A 16 8.74 12.88 27.31
CA TYR A 16 8.54 14.32 27.21
C TYR A 16 9.80 15.09 26.75
N GLU A 17 10.99 14.50 26.85
CA GLU A 17 12.21 15.07 26.25
C GLU A 17 12.15 15.00 24.72
N ASP A 18 11.69 13.87 24.16
CA ASP A 18 11.55 13.68 22.71
C ASP A 18 10.26 14.29 22.14
N PHE A 19 9.15 14.24 22.90
CA PHE A 19 7.83 14.69 22.43
C PHE A 19 7.14 15.61 23.43
N LYS A 20 7.14 16.91 23.13
CA LYS A 20 6.49 17.92 23.99
C LYS A 20 4.97 17.80 23.97
N THR A 21 4.41 17.40 22.83
CA THR A 21 2.97 17.26 22.64
C THR A 21 2.59 15.92 22.03
N ARG A 22 1.30 15.55 22.17
CA ARG A 22 0.73 14.41 21.43
C ARG A 22 0.87 14.60 19.92
N GLU A 23 0.79 15.84 19.43
CA GLU A 23 0.92 16.10 18.01
C GLU A 23 2.33 15.81 17.51
N ASP A 24 3.37 16.20 18.26
CA ASP A 24 4.77 15.91 17.90
C ASP A 24 5.03 14.41 17.74
N LEU A 25 4.48 13.59 18.64
CA LEU A 25 4.55 12.14 18.55
C LEU A 25 3.85 11.61 17.29
N LEU A 26 2.67 12.15 16.97
CA LEU A 26 1.91 11.73 15.80
C LEU A 26 2.60 12.14 14.50
N VAL A 27 3.26 13.30 14.48
CA VAL A 27 4.10 13.75 13.36
C VAL A 27 5.29 12.82 13.16
N ALA A 28 6.03 12.49 14.22
CA ALA A 28 7.15 11.55 14.10
C ALA A 28 6.71 10.15 13.65
N ALA A 29 5.55 9.69 14.12
CA ALA A 29 4.97 8.44 13.64
C ALA A 29 4.55 8.52 12.15
N TRP A 30 4.11 9.70 11.69
CA TRP A 30 3.83 9.96 10.29
C TRP A 30 5.10 9.96 9.43
N ASP A 31 6.22 10.49 9.91
CA ASP A 31 7.47 10.52 9.16
C ASP A 31 7.94 9.11 8.76
N GLY A 32 7.76 8.13 9.64
CA GLY A 32 8.03 6.72 9.30
C GLY A 32 7.11 6.13 8.21
N VAL A 33 5.91 6.71 8.02
CA VAL A 33 5.03 6.38 6.88
C VAL A 33 5.44 7.14 5.63
N ARG A 34 5.93 8.38 5.76
CA ARG A 34 6.43 9.18 4.65
C ARG A 34 7.62 8.51 3.96
N ASP A 35 8.52 7.90 4.71
CA ASP A 35 9.66 7.16 4.15
C ASP A 35 9.21 6.01 3.22
N MET A 36 8.17 5.27 3.63
CA MET A 36 7.54 4.22 2.81
C MET A 36 6.98 4.79 1.50
N LEU A 37 6.31 5.95 1.56
CA LEU A 37 5.76 6.60 0.37
C LEU A 37 6.88 7.08 -0.56
N GLY A 38 8.01 7.53 -0.02
CA GLY A 38 9.20 7.85 -0.79
C GLY A 38 9.76 6.65 -1.55
N GLU A 39 9.82 5.47 -0.92
CA GLU A 39 10.22 4.22 -1.58
C GLU A 39 9.28 3.86 -2.75
N VAL A 40 7.97 4.05 -2.56
CA VAL A 40 6.98 3.81 -3.61
C VAL A 40 7.16 4.78 -4.77
N SER A 41 7.34 6.08 -4.49
CA SER A 41 7.58 7.08 -5.52
C SER A 41 8.83 6.76 -6.35
N ALA A 42 9.95 6.44 -5.69
CA ALA A 42 11.18 6.05 -6.37
C ALA A 42 10.99 4.81 -7.27
N LEU A 43 10.18 3.84 -6.83
CA LEU A 43 9.86 2.67 -7.65
C LEU A 43 9.12 3.04 -8.94
N PHE A 44 8.18 4.00 -8.87
CA PHE A 44 7.47 4.47 -10.06
C PHE A 44 8.42 5.14 -11.05
N ASP A 45 9.35 5.97 -10.56
CA ASP A 45 10.37 6.63 -11.37
C ASP A 45 11.32 5.62 -12.04
N GLU A 46 11.82 4.64 -11.28
CA GLU A 46 12.73 3.60 -11.79
C GLU A 46 12.08 2.66 -12.81
N ARG A 47 10.76 2.53 -12.78
CA ARG A 47 10.00 1.55 -13.59
C ARG A 47 9.05 2.21 -14.58
N VAL A 48 9.36 3.42 -15.03
CA VAL A 48 8.58 4.14 -16.04
C VAL A 48 8.41 3.34 -17.35
N ASP A 49 9.43 2.57 -17.75
CA ASP A 49 9.42 1.77 -18.98
C ASP A 49 8.81 0.36 -18.81
N ARG A 50 8.47 -0.02 -17.58
CA ARG A 50 7.89 -1.34 -17.29
C ARG A 50 6.38 -1.36 -17.55
N PRO A 51 5.79 -2.54 -17.77
CA PRO A 51 4.33 -2.66 -17.85
C PRO A 51 3.68 -2.02 -16.61
N PRO A 52 2.80 -1.03 -16.77
CA PRO A 52 2.22 -0.28 -15.65
C PRO A 52 1.58 -1.16 -14.57
N ILE A 53 0.94 -2.26 -14.95
CA ILE A 53 0.32 -3.20 -14.02
C ILE A 53 1.37 -3.90 -13.14
N GLU A 54 2.56 -4.17 -13.67
CA GLU A 54 3.68 -4.75 -12.91
C GLU A 54 4.24 -3.73 -11.93
N THR A 55 4.38 -2.47 -12.35
CA THR A 55 4.85 -1.38 -11.47
C THR A 55 3.87 -1.11 -10.34
N ILE A 56 2.57 -1.04 -10.62
CA ILE A 56 1.53 -0.87 -9.59
C ILE A 56 1.51 -2.07 -8.63
N THR A 57 1.62 -3.29 -9.14
CA THR A 57 1.65 -4.49 -8.28
C THR A 57 2.87 -4.49 -7.36
N ALA A 58 4.04 -4.09 -7.88
CA ALA A 58 5.26 -3.97 -7.09
C ALA A 58 5.17 -2.86 -6.03
N ALA A 59 4.57 -1.71 -6.35
CA ALA A 59 4.31 -0.63 -5.41
C ALA A 59 3.39 -1.08 -4.26
N ILE A 60 2.29 -1.78 -4.58
CA ILE A 60 1.38 -2.34 -3.58
C ILE A 60 2.12 -3.35 -2.69
N ALA A 61 2.98 -4.20 -3.26
CA ALA A 61 3.76 -5.16 -2.49
C ALA A 61 4.68 -4.48 -1.46
N ILE A 62 5.33 -3.37 -1.80
CA ILE A 62 6.13 -2.58 -0.85
C ILE A 62 5.25 -2.08 0.30
N VAL A 63 4.11 -1.46 0.00
CA VAL A 63 3.20 -0.93 1.02
C VAL A 63 2.73 -2.05 1.96
N VAL A 64 2.33 -3.19 1.39
CA VAL A 64 1.85 -4.35 2.17
C VAL A 64 2.96 -4.92 3.05
N ASP A 65 4.18 -5.10 2.54
CA ASP A 65 5.31 -5.61 3.33
C ASP A 65 5.68 -4.64 4.48
N ARG A 66 5.68 -3.33 4.20
CA ARG A 66 5.98 -2.30 5.20
C ARG A 66 4.93 -2.22 6.30
N ILE A 67 3.67 -2.44 5.96
CA ILE A 67 2.56 -2.57 6.91
C ILE A 67 2.65 -3.89 7.70
N ALA A 68 3.00 -5.00 7.04
CA ALA A 68 3.10 -6.29 7.69
C ALA A 68 4.20 -6.32 8.76
N ARG A 69 5.31 -5.61 8.53
CA ARG A 69 6.41 -5.45 9.49
C ARG A 69 6.08 -4.56 10.67
N ASP A 70 5.23 -3.55 10.46
CA ASP A 70 4.76 -2.66 11.51
C ASP A 70 3.27 -2.35 11.32
N PRO A 71 2.38 -3.12 11.99
CA PRO A 71 0.94 -2.91 11.92
C PRO A 71 0.50 -1.52 12.37
N GLY A 72 1.30 -0.82 13.17
CA GLY A 72 1.05 0.56 13.58
C GLY A 72 0.99 1.51 12.38
N ARG A 73 1.80 1.25 11.35
CA ARG A 73 1.81 2.05 10.10
C ARG A 73 0.51 1.93 9.32
N ALA A 74 -0.12 0.75 9.30
CA ALA A 74 -1.44 0.61 8.70
C ALA A 74 -2.47 1.50 9.38
N HIS A 75 -2.43 1.57 10.71
CA HIS A 75 -3.35 2.42 11.44
C HIS A 75 -3.10 3.91 11.14
N ILE A 76 -1.84 4.34 11.07
CA ILE A 76 -1.48 5.72 10.73
C ILE A 76 -1.83 6.07 9.28
N LEU A 77 -1.61 5.17 8.34
CA LEU A 77 -1.85 5.44 6.92
C LEU A 77 -3.33 5.36 6.54
N LEU A 78 -4.05 4.33 7.03
CA LEU A 78 -5.36 3.96 6.50
C LEU A 78 -6.52 4.46 7.36
N ALA A 79 -6.33 4.63 8.68
CA ALA A 79 -7.41 5.03 9.57
C ALA A 79 -7.82 6.49 9.39
N GLN A 80 -9.05 6.81 9.80
CA GLN A 80 -9.51 8.19 9.92
C GLN A 80 -9.08 8.74 11.28
N HIS A 81 -8.21 9.75 11.28
CA HIS A 81 -7.65 10.36 12.50
C HIS A 81 -8.58 11.42 13.08
N VAL A 82 -9.78 11.01 13.48
CA VAL A 82 -10.76 11.93 14.09
C VAL A 82 -10.16 12.58 15.34
N GLY A 83 -10.08 13.91 15.35
CA GLY A 83 -9.50 14.68 16.46
C GLY A 83 -8.00 14.95 16.36
N SER A 84 -7.39 14.85 15.16
CA SER A 84 -6.06 15.39 14.87
C SER A 84 -6.03 15.98 13.45
N SER A 85 -6.20 17.30 13.34
CA SER A 85 -6.11 18.01 12.04
C SER A 85 -4.77 17.73 11.34
N PRO A 86 -3.61 17.79 12.02
CA PRO A 86 -2.32 17.64 11.33
C PRO A 86 -2.11 16.25 10.70
N LEU A 87 -2.71 15.19 11.26
CA LEU A 87 -2.67 13.87 10.65
C LEU A 87 -3.68 13.72 9.51
N GLN A 88 -4.85 14.34 9.63
CA GLN A 88 -5.84 14.34 8.57
C GLN A 88 -5.31 15.03 7.32
N ASP A 89 -4.68 16.20 7.49
CA ASP A 89 -4.10 16.99 6.38
C ASP A 89 -2.99 16.21 5.69
N ARG A 90 -2.04 15.66 6.45
CA ARG A 90 -0.93 14.85 5.91
C ARG A 90 -1.43 13.60 5.18
N ARG A 91 -2.45 12.93 5.72
CA ARG A 91 -3.09 11.78 5.08
C ARG A 91 -3.77 12.16 3.77
N ALA A 92 -4.46 13.29 3.73
CA ALA A 92 -5.09 13.77 2.51
C ALA A 92 -4.03 14.04 1.42
N VAL A 93 -2.94 14.71 1.77
CA VAL A 93 -1.81 14.97 0.86
C VAL A 93 -1.21 13.66 0.33
N ALA A 94 -0.88 12.71 1.22
CA ALA A 94 -0.29 11.43 0.80
C ALA A 94 -1.21 10.60 -0.11
N LEU A 95 -2.52 10.59 0.16
CA LEU A 95 -3.48 9.91 -0.71
C LEU A 95 -3.59 10.58 -2.08
N GLN A 96 -3.51 11.92 -2.12
CA GLN A 96 -3.52 12.67 -3.36
C GLN A 96 -2.25 12.39 -4.19
N GLU A 97 -1.07 12.41 -3.56
CA GLU A 97 0.20 12.08 -4.21
C GLU A 97 0.21 10.64 -4.76
N ALA A 98 -0.22 9.67 -3.95
CA ALA A 98 -0.33 8.28 -4.38
C ALA A 98 -1.33 8.10 -5.53
N THR A 99 -2.45 8.82 -5.50
CA THR A 99 -3.44 8.82 -6.60
C THR A 99 -2.82 9.36 -7.88
N GLN A 100 -2.05 10.45 -7.78
CA GLN A 100 -1.41 11.06 -8.94
C GLN A 100 -0.42 10.09 -9.60
N LEU A 101 0.41 9.40 -8.82
CA LEU A 101 1.35 8.39 -9.33
C LEU A 101 0.62 7.26 -10.10
N VAL A 102 -0.51 6.78 -9.56
CA VAL A 102 -1.29 5.73 -10.22
C VAL A 102 -1.95 6.24 -11.50
N VAL A 103 -2.48 7.47 -11.50
CA VAL A 103 -3.12 8.08 -12.68
C VAL A 103 -2.12 8.32 -13.80
N GLU A 104 -0.94 8.84 -13.47
CA GLU A 104 0.16 9.04 -14.42
C GLU A 104 0.56 7.71 -15.06
N GLN A 105 0.73 6.67 -14.25
CA GLN A 105 1.08 5.34 -14.73
C GLN A 105 -0.05 4.68 -15.54
N ALA A 106 -1.32 4.96 -15.23
CA ALA A 106 -2.47 4.55 -16.02
C ALA A 106 -2.56 5.29 -17.36
N GLY A 107 -2.11 6.55 -17.43
CA GLY A 107 -1.94 7.31 -18.66
C GLY A 107 -1.05 6.55 -19.65
N HIS A 108 0.11 6.08 -19.17
CA HIS A 108 1.02 5.26 -19.97
C HIS A 108 0.41 3.93 -20.44
N ILE A 109 -0.48 3.29 -19.66
CA ILE A 109 -1.25 2.10 -20.12
C ILE A 109 -2.07 2.45 -21.36
N SER A 110 -2.80 3.57 -21.27
CA SER A 110 -3.73 3.99 -22.30
C SER A 110 -3.00 4.36 -23.60
N GLU A 111 -1.85 5.04 -23.48
CA GLU A 111 -1.00 5.44 -24.60
C GLU A 111 -0.31 4.24 -25.26
N ARG A 112 0.25 3.33 -24.46
CA ARG A 112 0.89 2.11 -24.98
C ARG A 112 -0.14 1.21 -25.66
N ARG A 113 -1.35 1.09 -25.11
CA ARG A 113 -2.46 0.38 -25.77
C ARG A 113 -2.90 1.06 -27.08
N ARG A 114 -2.84 2.39 -27.19
CA ARG A 114 -3.10 3.11 -28.45
C ARG A 114 -1.99 2.88 -29.47
N ARG A 115 -0.73 2.85 -29.04
CA ARG A 115 0.46 2.63 -29.90
C ARG A 115 0.59 1.19 -30.38
N ASP A 116 0.43 0.23 -29.47
CA ASP A 116 0.61 -1.21 -29.71
C ASP A 116 -0.72 -1.91 -30.06
N GLY A 117 -1.83 -1.16 -30.04
CA GLY A 117 -3.13 -1.64 -30.48
C GLY A 117 -3.02 -2.14 -31.92
N PRO A 118 -3.64 -3.29 -32.27
CA PRO A 118 -3.55 -3.82 -33.61
C PRO A 118 -3.96 -2.73 -34.59
N SER A 119 -3.09 -2.46 -35.58
CA SER A 119 -3.45 -1.68 -36.75
C SER A 119 -4.63 -2.39 -37.40
N TYR A 120 -5.85 -1.98 -37.05
CA TYR A 120 -7.06 -2.37 -37.74
C TYR A 120 -7.04 -1.61 -39.08
N GLY A 121 -6.12 -1.99 -39.96
CA GLY A 121 -6.33 -1.84 -41.38
C GLY A 121 -7.58 -2.65 -41.71
N HIS A 122 -8.71 -1.95 -41.79
CA HIS A 122 -9.90 -2.31 -42.54
C HIS A 122 -10.14 -3.83 -42.69
N PHE A 123 -10.52 -4.53 -41.62
CA PHE A 123 -10.94 -5.93 -41.71
C PHE A 123 -12.45 -6.04 -41.55
N GLY A 124 -13.11 -6.44 -42.66
CA GLY A 124 -14.53 -6.67 -42.74
C GLY A 124 -15.00 -7.77 -41.78
N CYS A 125 -16.22 -7.59 -41.29
CA CYS A 125 -16.94 -8.57 -40.48
C CYS A 125 -16.91 -9.96 -41.13
N GLY A 126 -16.34 -10.94 -40.43
CA GLY A 126 -16.45 -12.34 -40.81
C GLY A 126 -15.68 -13.27 -39.88
N GLY A 127 -16.39 -13.95 -38.98
CA GLY A 127 -15.91 -15.20 -38.39
C GLY A 127 -15.81 -15.21 -36.86
N VAL A 128 -16.87 -15.71 -36.24
CA VAL A 128 -16.87 -16.28 -34.89
C VAL A 128 -15.71 -17.27 -34.72
N ARG A 129 -14.89 -17.11 -33.68
CA ARG A 129 -14.17 -18.24 -33.06
C ARG A 129 -14.19 -18.13 -31.54
N ARG A 130 -14.80 -19.16 -30.92
CA ARG A 130 -14.54 -19.59 -29.55
C ARG A 130 -13.12 -20.13 -29.46
N SER A 131 -12.41 -19.87 -28.37
CA SER A 131 -11.95 -20.92 -27.44
C SER A 131 -11.16 -20.34 -26.26
N HIS A 132 -11.64 -20.72 -25.09
CA HIS A 132 -10.98 -21.05 -23.82
C HIS A 132 -9.48 -20.77 -23.64
N HIS A 133 -9.14 -20.04 -22.58
CA HIS A 133 -8.18 -20.51 -21.58
C HIS A 133 -8.53 -19.94 -20.19
N GLY A 134 -8.71 -20.84 -19.23
CA GLY A 134 -8.84 -20.55 -17.81
C GLY A 134 -7.53 -20.84 -17.05
N LEU A 135 -7.60 -20.54 -15.75
CA LEU A 135 -6.57 -20.52 -14.69
C LEU A 135 -5.70 -19.24 -14.65
N ALA A 136 -5.47 -18.57 -13.51
CA ALA A 136 -5.72 -18.92 -12.12
C ALA A 136 -5.80 -17.66 -11.23
N LEU A 137 -6.93 -17.47 -10.56
CA LEU A 137 -7.03 -16.67 -9.33
C LEU A 137 -7.18 -17.66 -8.18
N ARG A 138 -6.14 -17.83 -7.36
CA ARG A 138 -6.19 -18.69 -6.17
C ARG A 138 -5.31 -18.15 -5.06
N PHE A 139 -5.66 -17.00 -4.49
CA PHE A 139 -5.20 -16.60 -3.15
C PHE A 139 -6.20 -15.62 -2.52
N ALA A 140 -7.29 -16.16 -1.99
CA ALA A 140 -8.16 -15.48 -1.02
C ALA A 140 -9.18 -16.46 -0.43
N ARG A 141 -8.71 -17.41 0.41
CA ARG A 141 -9.53 -17.95 1.49
C ARG A 141 -8.63 -18.11 2.70
N GLY A 142 -8.81 -17.19 3.64
CA GLY A 142 -8.34 -17.39 4.99
C GLY A 142 -9.14 -18.51 5.62
N ASP A 143 -8.43 -19.50 6.16
CA ASP A 143 -8.94 -20.36 7.22
C ASP A 143 -7.93 -20.26 8.38
N ARG A 144 -8.30 -19.44 9.37
CA ARG A 144 -7.87 -19.65 10.75
C ARG A 144 -9.02 -20.37 11.44
N LYS A 145 -8.83 -21.64 11.77
CA LYS A 145 -9.40 -22.24 12.98
C LYS A 145 -8.39 -23.20 13.62
N GLU A 146 -8.10 -22.91 14.88
CA GLU A 146 -7.50 -23.77 15.90
C GLU A 146 -8.06 -25.20 15.89
N VAL A 147 -7.21 -26.20 16.19
CA VAL A 147 -7.48 -27.23 17.22
C VAL A 147 -6.14 -27.73 17.80
N VAL A 148 -5.92 -27.38 19.06
CA VAL A 148 -5.40 -28.16 20.21
C VAL A 148 -4.69 -29.51 19.97
N ALA A 149 -3.49 -29.59 20.56
CA ALA A 149 -2.76 -30.70 21.19
C ALA A 149 -3.17 -32.17 20.95
N HIS A 150 -2.18 -33.00 20.59
CA HIS A 150 -1.81 -34.17 21.38
C HIS A 150 -0.41 -34.71 20.97
N GLU A 151 0.53 -34.80 21.91
CA GLU A 151 1.66 -35.73 21.81
C GLU A 151 1.14 -37.18 21.76
N PRO A 152 1.92 -38.09 21.17
CA PRO A 152 2.27 -39.25 21.96
C PRO A 152 3.75 -39.62 21.86
N THR A 153 4.29 -39.84 23.06
CA THR A 153 5.44 -40.67 23.39
C THR A 153 5.30 -42.07 22.79
N GLY A 154 6.41 -42.60 22.28
CA GLY A 154 6.60 -44.00 21.92
C GLY A 154 8.09 -44.27 21.77
#